data_AF-A0A944T7R7-F1
#
_entry.id   AF-A0A944T7R7-F1
#
_cell.length_a   1.000
_cell.length_b   1.000
_cell.length_c   1.000
_cell.angle_alpha   90.00
_cell.angle_beta   90.00
_cell.angle_gamma   90.00
#
_symmetry.space_group_name_H-M   'P 1'
#
loop_
_entity.id
_entity.type
_entity.pdbx_description
1 polymer ?
#
loop_
_entity_poly.entity_id
_entity_poly.type
_entity_poly.pdbx_seq_one_letter_code
_entity_poly.pdbx_strand_id
1 'polypeptide(L)'
;MAIFHWKLQRISAILLVPVVVYVTLYLLNIGELSYADVVDDVSSFQSIFLIGFMALVLFTHSSLGIETILEDYIHDTKTQSLLVNLSKFFHAILFLLTLISLIVIKGN
;
A
#
# COMPACT_ATOMS: atom_id res chain seq x y z
N MET A 1 11.40 12.14 16.88
CA MET A 1 10.33 11.26 16.35
C MET A 1 9.51 11.96 15.25
N ALA A 2 8.91 13.13 15.51
CA ALA A 2 8.05 13.84 14.55
C ALA A 2 8.72 14.21 13.20
N ILE A 3 9.98 14.69 13.20
CA ILE A 3 10.68 15.05 11.94
C ILE A 3 10.88 13.82 11.04
N PHE A 4 11.21 12.67 11.62
CA PHE A 4 11.39 11.44 10.86
C PHE A 4 10.06 10.95 10.27
N HIS A 5 9.00 10.95 11.09
CA HIS A 5 7.63 10.64 10.66
C HIS A 5 7.19 11.53 9.49
N TRP A 6 7.37 12.85 9.61
CA TRP A 6 7.05 13.81 8.55
C TRP A 6 7.84 13.57 7.27
N LYS A 7 9.16 13.31 7.38
CA LYS A 7 10.01 13.00 6.22
C LYS A 7 9.52 11.74 5.52
N LEU A 8 9.17 10.68 6.26
CA LEU A 8 8.64 9.46 5.67
C LEU A 8 7.32 9.69 4.93
N GLN A 9 6.40 10.52 5.46
CA GLN A 9 5.18 10.88 4.73
C GLN A 9 5.48 11.58 3.40
N ARG A 10 6.44 12.51 3.36
CA ARG A 10 6.81 13.22 2.13
C ARG A 10 7.52 12.32 1.11
N ILE A 11 8.46 11.50 1.57
CA ILE A 11 9.17 10.55 0.70
C ILE A 11 8.19 9.54 0.12
N SER A 12 7.33 8.94 0.94
CA SER A 12 6.33 7.98 0.47
C SER A 12 5.31 8.61 -0.48
N ALA A 13 4.87 9.85 -0.25
CA ALA A 13 4.01 10.58 -1.18
C ALA A 13 4.68 10.77 -2.55
N ILE A 14 5.94 11.23 -2.59
CA ILE A 14 6.69 11.44 -3.84
C ILE A 14 6.84 10.12 -4.60
N LEU A 15 7.14 9.02 -3.90
CA LEU A 15 7.25 7.69 -4.50
C LEU A 15 5.89 7.17 -5.03
N LEU A 16 4.78 7.50 -4.38
CA LEU A 16 3.45 7.05 -4.79
C LEU A 16 2.93 7.78 -6.03
N VAL A 17 3.27 9.05 -6.25
CA VAL A 17 2.79 9.82 -7.41
C VAL A 17 2.96 9.09 -8.75
N PRO A 18 4.17 8.65 -9.16
CA PRO A 18 4.33 7.94 -10.43
C PRO A 18 3.64 6.57 -10.43
N VAL A 19 3.65 5.88 -9.29
CA VAL A 19 3.03 4.55 -9.15
C VAL A 19 1.51 4.62 -9.32
N VAL A 20 0.85 5.58 -8.69
CA VAL A 20 -0.59 5.81 -8.81
C VAL A 20 -0.97 6.19 -10.24
N VAL A 21 -0.17 7.02 -10.91
CA VAL A 21 -0.38 7.36 -12.32
C VAL A 21 -0.30 6.09 -13.19
N TYR A 22 0.75 5.29 -13.03
CA TYR A 22 0.90 4.04 -13.78
C TYR A 22 -0.28 3.08 -13.56
N VAL A 23 -0.66 2.84 -12.30
CA VAL A 23 -1.76 1.92 -11.96
C VAL A 23 -3.10 2.44 -12.47
N THR A 24 -3.34 3.75 -12.41
CA THR A 24 -4.55 4.35 -12.97
C THR A 24 -4.64 4.10 -14.47
N LEU A 25 -3.54 4.31 -15.21
CA LEU A 25 -3.50 4.01 -16.64
C LEU A 25 -3.69 2.51 -16.93
N TYR A 26 -3.09 1.63 -16.12
CA TYR A 26 -3.30 0.19 -16.24
C TYR A 26 -4.78 -0.19 -16.05
N LEU A 27 -5.41 0.32 -14.98
CA LEU A 27 -6.82 0.06 -14.68
C LEU A 27 -7.80 0.65 -15.71
N LEU A 28 -7.45 1.75 -16.37
CA LEU A 28 -8.27 2.30 -17.46
C LEU A 28 -8.30 1.38 -18.69
N ASN A 29 -7.23 0.61 -18.93
CA ASN A 29 -7.12 -0.30 -20.07
C ASN A 29 -7.47 -1.75 -19.72
N ILE A 30 -7.65 -2.08 -18.43
CA ILE A 30 -7.85 -3.47 -17.98
C ILE A 30 -9.12 -4.12 -18.56
N GLY A 31 -10.12 -3.32 -18.93
CA GLY A 31 -11.36 -3.82 -19.53
C GLY A 31 -11.19 -4.40 -20.94
N GLU A 32 -10.06 -4.14 -21.59
CA GLU A 32 -9.71 -4.70 -22.90
C GLU A 32 -8.96 -6.04 -22.79
N LEU A 33 -8.51 -6.40 -21.58
CA LEU A 33 -7.73 -7.60 -21.31
C LEU A 33 -8.64 -8.76 -20.93
N SER A 34 -8.34 -9.97 -21.42
CA SER A 34 -8.97 -11.18 -20.91
C SER A 34 -8.43 -11.52 -19.51
N TYR A 35 -9.13 -12.40 -18.79
CA TYR A 35 -8.64 -12.90 -17.51
C TYR A 35 -7.23 -13.52 -17.62
N ALA A 36 -6.96 -14.25 -18.71
CA ALA A 36 -5.66 -14.87 -18.94
C ALA A 36 -4.57 -13.81 -19.14
N ASP A 37 -4.85 -12.76 -19.92
CA ASP A 37 -3.90 -11.66 -20.16
C ASP A 37 -3.54 -10.95 -18.84
N VAL A 38 -4.52 -10.71 -17.96
CA VAL A 38 -4.27 -10.09 -16.65
C VAL A 38 -3.44 -11.00 -15.75
N VAL A 39 -3.70 -12.31 -15.74
CA VAL A 39 -2.90 -13.26 -14.95
C VAL A 39 -1.46 -13.31 -15.47
N ASP A 40 -1.26 -13.35 -16.78
CA ASP A 40 0.07 -13.35 -17.40
C ASP A 40 0.83 -12.06 -17.09
N ASP A 41 0.17 -10.90 -17.18
CA ASP A 41 0.74 -9.60 -16.85
C ASP A 41 1.15 -9.52 -15.37
N VAL A 42 0.26 -9.88 -14.45
CA VAL A 42 0.47 -9.76 -13.00
C VAL A 42 1.50 -10.77 -12.50
N SER A 43 1.58 -11.96 -13.11
CA SER A 43 2.55 -13.00 -12.75
C SER A 43 3.99 -12.70 -13.23
N SER A 44 4.16 -11.73 -14.13
CA SER A 44 5.47 -11.29 -14.60
C SER A 44 6.35 -10.76 -13.45
N PHE A 45 7.67 -10.95 -13.57
CA PHE A 45 8.62 -10.49 -12.54
C PHE A 45 8.53 -8.97 -12.31
N GLN A 46 8.36 -8.21 -13.39
CA GLN A 46 8.25 -6.76 -13.39
C GLN A 46 7.00 -6.31 -12.62
N SER A 47 5.83 -6.89 -12.92
CA SER A 47 4.59 -6.57 -12.23
C SER A 47 4.62 -6.96 -10.76
N ILE A 48 5.16 -8.12 -10.42
CA ILE A 48 5.32 -8.55 -9.01
C ILE A 48 6.19 -7.55 -8.24
N PHE A 49 7.32 -7.14 -8.81
CA PHE A 49 8.19 -6.14 -8.18
C PHE A 49 7.46 -4.80 -8.03
N LEU A 50 6.79 -4.32 -9.07
CA LEU A 50 6.08 -3.05 -9.06
C LEU A 50 4.91 -3.04 -8.06
N ILE A 51 4.07 -4.08 -8.06
CA ILE A 51 2.92 -4.21 -7.15
C ILE A 51 3.41 -4.39 -5.70
N GLY A 52 4.45 -5.20 -5.48
CA GLY A 52 5.05 -5.37 -4.15
C GLY A 52 5.65 -4.06 -3.61
N PHE A 53 6.37 -3.32 -4.46
CA PHE A 53 6.91 -2.01 -4.11
C PHE A 53 5.79 -0.99 -3.85
N MET A 54 4.78 -0.94 -4.72
CA MET A 54 3.60 -0.11 -4.53
C MET A 54 2.94 -0.40 -3.18
N ALA A 55 2.67 -1.67 -2.88
CA ALA A 55 2.00 -2.07 -1.64
C ALA A 55 2.79 -1.63 -0.41
N LEU A 56 4.12 -1.82 -0.43
CA LEU A 56 4.99 -1.38 0.65
C LEU A 56 4.87 0.13 0.89
N VAL A 57 5.00 0.94 -0.16
CA VAL A 57 4.97 2.40 -0.04
C VAL A 57 3.56 2.90 0.31
N LEU A 58 2.52 2.34 -0.31
CA LEU A 58 1.12 2.71 -0.11
C LEU A 58 0.68 2.45 1.33
N PHE A 59 0.88 1.24 1.84
CA PHE A 59 0.48 0.89 3.19
C PHE A 59 1.31 1.63 4.24
N THR A 60 2.59 1.91 3.95
CA THR A 60 3.39 2.80 4.81
C THR A 60 2.80 4.21 4.84
N HIS A 61 2.54 4.81 3.68
CA HIS A 61 1.99 6.18 3.57
C HIS A 61 0.65 6.30 4.30
N SER A 62 -0.27 5.36 4.02
CA SER A 62 -1.60 5.32 4.64
C SER A 62 -1.51 5.15 6.16
N SER A 63 -0.66 4.23 6.65
CA SER A 63 -0.46 4.00 8.09
C SER A 63 0.01 5.26 8.83
N LEU A 64 1.00 5.98 8.26
CA LEU A 64 1.49 7.25 8.82
C LEU A 64 0.42 8.36 8.77
N GLY A 65 -0.39 8.39 7.72
CA GLY A 65 -1.49 9.37 7.60
C GLY A 65 -2.59 9.14 8.63
N ILE A 66 -3.01 7.87 8.81
CA ILE A 66 -3.99 7.49 9.84
C ILE A 66 -3.44 7.77 11.24
N GLU A 67 -2.16 7.52 11.50
CA GLU A 67 -1.53 7.86 12.78
C GLU A 67 -1.69 9.36 13.09
N THR A 68 -1.45 10.25 12.12
CA THR A 68 -1.64 11.71 12.30
C THR A 68 -3.10 12.06 12.63
N ILE A 69 -4.07 11.47 11.92
CA ILE A 69 -5.50 11.71 12.18
C ILE A 69 -5.87 11.24 13.60
N LEU A 70 -5.43 10.05 14.01
CA LEU A 70 -5.75 9.53 15.34
C LEU A 70 -5.13 10.40 16.45
N GLU A 71 -3.91 10.88 16.25
CA GLU A 71 -3.22 11.78 17.18
C GLU A 71 -3.94 13.12 17.34
N ASP A 72 -4.52 13.66 16.27
CA ASP A 72 -5.23 14.95 16.27
C ASP A 72 -6.63 14.85 16.89
N TYR A 73 -7.35 13.74 16.67
CA TYR A 73 -8.78 13.64 16.98
C TYR A 73 -9.14 12.79 18.20
N ILE A 74 -8.21 12.00 18.76
CA ILE A 74 -8.49 11.15 19.92
C ILE A 74 -7.70 11.61 21.13
N HIS A 75 -8.37 12.17 22.13
CA HIS A 75 -7.71 12.75 23.31
C HIS A 75 -7.47 11.74 24.45
N ASP A 76 -8.21 10.64 24.49
CA ASP A 76 -7.91 9.56 25.44
C ASP A 76 -6.66 8.79 24.97
N THR A 77 -5.58 8.92 25.73
CA THR A 77 -4.25 8.43 25.34
C THR A 77 -4.18 6.92 25.20
N LYS A 78 -4.97 6.17 25.98
CA LYS A 78 -5.05 4.71 25.89
C LYS A 78 -5.75 4.27 24.61
N THR A 79 -6.90 4.87 24.32
CA THR A 79 -7.68 4.59 23.11
C THR A 79 -6.92 5.01 21.86
N GLN A 80 -6.28 6.18 21.87
CA GLN A 80 -5.44 6.67 20.77
C GLN A 80 -4.33 5.65 20.45
N SER A 81 -3.54 5.26 21.45
CA SER A 81 -2.43 4.31 21.27
C SER A 81 -2.90 2.93 20.77
N LEU A 82 -4.03 2.43 21.31
CA LEU A 82 -4.63 1.18 20.85
C LEU A 82 -5.00 1.25 19.36
N LEU A 83 -5.65 2.32 18.93
CA LEU A 83 -6.09 2.49 17.55
C LEU A 83 -4.93 2.70 16.58
N VAL A 84 -3.89 3.44 16.98
CA VAL A 84 -2.67 3.58 16.17
C VAL A 84 -2.00 2.22 15.96
N ASN A 85 -1.88 1.40 17.01
CA ASN A 85 -1.30 0.07 16.91
C ASN A 85 -2.16 -0.87 16.05
N LEU A 86 -3.50 -0.80 16.19
CA LEU A 86 -4.42 -1.58 15.38
C LEU A 86 -4.33 -1.19 13.90
N SER A 87 -4.25 0.11 13.59
CA SER A 87 -4.03 0.62 12.24
C SER A 87 -2.73 0.07 11.65
N LYS A 88 -1.61 0.15 12.39
CA LYS A 88 -0.31 -0.38 11.94
C LYS A 88 -0.37 -1.88 11.67
N PHE A 89 -1.02 -2.65 12.54
CA PHE A 89 -1.21 -4.09 12.38
C PHE A 89 -2.04 -4.41 11.14
N PHE A 90 -3.14 -3.70 10.91
CA PHE A 90 -3.99 -3.89 9.74
C PHE A 90 -3.24 -3.61 8.43
N HIS A 91 -2.46 -2.52 8.37
CA HIS A 91 -1.62 -2.22 7.20
C HIS A 91 -0.56 -3.28 6.95
N ALA A 92 0.04 -3.86 8.00
CA ALA A 92 0.98 -4.97 7.87
C ALA A 92 0.30 -6.23 7.31
N ILE A 93 -0.92 -6.56 7.77
CA ILE A 93 -1.71 -7.66 7.21
C ILE A 93 -2.00 -7.43 5.72
N LEU A 94 -2.46 -6.23 5.34
CA LEU A 94 -2.77 -5.92 3.95
C LEU A 94 -1.54 -6.05 3.04
N PHE A 95 -0.37 -5.64 3.52
CA PHE A 95 0.89 -5.86 2.81
C PHE A 95 1.19 -7.34 2.60
N LEU A 96 1.09 -8.15 3.67
CA LEU A 96 1.32 -9.60 3.58
C LEU A 96 0.31 -10.30 2.66
N LEU A 97 -0.98 -9.94 2.74
CA LEU A 97 -2.02 -10.47 1.86
C LEU A 97 -1.72 -10.15 0.38
N THR A 98 -1.18 -8.96 0.10
CA THR A 98 -0.76 -8.61 -1.26
C THR A 98 0.37 -9.51 -1.74
N LEU A 99 1.40 -9.73 -0.91
CA LEU A 99 2.52 -10.61 -1.25
C LEU A 99 2.06 -12.07 -1.46
N ILE A 100 1.20 -12.58 -0.58
CA ILE A 100 0.63 -13.92 -0.69
C ILE A 100 -0.17 -14.04 -2.00
N SER A 101 -0.98 -13.04 -2.33
CA SER A 101 -1.78 -13.03 -3.55
C SER A 101 -0.89 -13.09 -4.80
N LEU A 102 0.21 -12.32 -4.83
CA LEU A 102 1.17 -12.35 -5.94
C LEU A 102 1.84 -13.73 -6.09
N ILE A 103 2.18 -14.38 -4.98
CA ILE A 103 2.76 -15.74 -4.99
C ILE A 103 1.74 -16.76 -5.53
N VAL A 104 0.49 -16.67 -5.07
CA VAL A 104 -0.59 -17.56 -5.51
C VAL A 104 -0.86 -17.36 -7.00
N ILE A 105 -0.95 -16.12 -7.49
CA ILE A 105 -1.19 -15.82 -8.90
C ILE A 105 -0.04 -16.34 -9.77
N LYS A 106 1.21 -16.19 -9.34
CA LYS A 106 2.37 -16.71 -10.09
C LYS A 106 2.46 -18.24 -10.10
N GLY A 107 1.97 -18.89 -9.06
CA GLY A 107 2.06 -20.34 -8.88
C GLY A 107 0.95 -21.14 -9.59
N ASN A 108 -0.10 -20.47 -10.07
CA ASN A 108 -1.18 -21.04 -10.88
C ASN A 108 -0.83 -20.94 -12.36
#